data_AF-A0A7C5QHQ2-F1
#
_entry.id   AF-A0A7C5QHQ2-F1
#
_cell.length_a   1.000
_cell.length_b   1.000
_cell.length_c   1.000
_cell.angle_alpha   90.00
_cell.angle_beta   90.00
_cell.angle_gamma   90.00
#
_symmetry.space_group_name_H-M   'P 1'
#
loop_
_entity.id
_entity.type
_entity.pdbx_description
1 polymer ?
#
loop_
_entity_poly.entity_id
_entity_poly.type
_entity_poly.pdbx_seq_one_letter_code
_entity_poly.pdbx_strand_id
1 'polypeptide(L)'
;MQGTRWLMLACVVVAGLALPLARPGAVRADVAPLGPLAVVTGPVESCPNGTRLGAWVIGGQRVQVAEGTLFVAGAGAAQAGSEVMVLARVRNDGELQALMVRTQTQAQARQAQALVAQVQHASALALRLRQEALTRLRAQDQTRAQQQLQAQDQTRTQLQTRDQSCTQDQTQLQDQTRTQQQEQTRTRAMQGR
;
A
#
# COMPACT_ATOMS: atom_id res chain seq x y z
N MET A 1 27.97 -24.19 11.98
CA MET A 1 26.60 -24.44 12.48
C MET A 1 26.17 -23.27 13.35
N GLN A 2 25.58 -22.21 12.79
CA GLN A 2 25.04 -21.08 13.59
C GLN A 2 24.14 -20.15 12.76
N GLY A 3 23.33 -20.70 11.85
CA GLY A 3 22.43 -19.90 11.02
C GLY A 3 21.11 -20.62 10.83
N THR A 4 20.14 -20.39 11.74
CA THR A 4 18.71 -20.75 11.58
C THR A 4 17.84 -20.34 12.78
N ARG A 5 18.09 -19.18 13.41
CA ARG A 5 17.22 -18.69 14.52
C ARG A 5 16.65 -17.29 14.32
N TRP A 6 16.76 -16.73 13.11
CA TRP A 6 16.37 -15.33 12.85
C TRP A 6 15.08 -15.14 12.04
N LEU A 7 14.35 -16.22 11.73
CA LEU A 7 13.32 -16.19 10.67
C LEU A 7 11.89 -16.48 11.11
N MET A 8 11.53 -16.36 12.40
CA MET A 8 10.19 -16.75 12.86
C MET A 8 9.49 -15.77 13.82
N LEU A 9 9.71 -14.45 13.73
CA LEU A 9 9.06 -13.53 14.69
C LEU A 9 8.69 -12.13 14.16
N ALA A 10 8.20 -12.02 12.92
CA ALA A 10 7.67 -10.74 12.41
C ALA A 10 6.40 -10.88 11.55
N CYS A 11 5.52 -11.84 11.86
CA CYS A 11 4.35 -12.16 11.02
C CYS A 11 2.96 -11.86 11.60
N VAL A 12 2.80 -11.23 12.76
CA VAL A 12 1.44 -11.01 13.29
C VAL A 12 1.36 -9.67 14.02
N VAL A 13 0.50 -8.78 13.54
CA VAL A 13 -0.56 -8.06 14.27
C VAL A 13 -0.97 -6.83 13.43
N VAL A 14 -1.90 -7.03 12.50
CA VAL A 14 -2.80 -5.97 12.00
C VAL A 14 -4.20 -6.56 11.95
N ALA A 15 -4.88 -6.60 13.10
CA ALA A 15 -6.30 -6.95 13.21
C ALA A 15 -6.82 -6.46 14.57
N GLY A 16 -7.89 -5.66 14.58
CA GLY A 16 -8.65 -5.41 15.81
C GLY A 16 -9.25 -4.01 15.92
N LEU A 17 -10.34 -3.77 15.19
CA LEU A 17 -11.27 -2.65 15.28
C LEU A 17 -12.35 -2.95 16.36
N ALA A 18 -12.85 -1.92 17.08
CA ALA A 18 -14.14 -1.87 17.85
C ALA A 18 -14.27 -2.79 19.11
N LEU A 19 -14.88 -2.49 20.26
CA LEU A 19 -15.73 -1.43 20.87
C LEU A 19 -15.59 -1.55 22.45
N PRO A 20 -16.15 -0.64 23.29
CA PRO A 20 -15.83 -0.45 24.72
C PRO A 20 -16.89 -0.97 25.74
N LEU A 21 -16.49 -1.12 27.03
CA LEU A 21 -17.17 -0.65 28.28
C LEU A 21 -16.93 -1.55 29.53
N ALA A 22 -16.79 -0.87 30.68
CA ALA A 22 -16.92 -1.34 32.09
C ALA A 22 -15.75 -2.21 32.65
N ARG A 23 -14.83 -1.66 33.47
CA ARG A 23 -14.85 -1.21 34.90
C ARG A 23 -14.12 -2.22 35.80
N PRO A 24 -13.54 -1.78 36.94
CA PRO A 24 -12.18 -2.12 37.33
C PRO A 24 -12.12 -3.10 38.51
N GLY A 25 -11.16 -4.02 38.44
CA GLY A 25 -10.68 -4.79 39.58
C GLY A 25 -9.18 -4.58 39.68
N ALA A 26 -8.77 -3.62 40.50
CA ALA A 26 -7.39 -3.25 40.73
C ALA A 26 -6.60 -4.42 41.33
N VAL A 27 -5.81 -5.10 40.50
CA VAL A 27 -4.46 -5.49 40.90
C VAL A 27 -3.56 -4.43 40.28
N ARG A 28 -3.21 -3.40 41.06
CA ARG A 28 -2.15 -2.45 40.69
C ARG A 28 -0.82 -3.20 40.71
N ALA A 29 -0.56 -3.96 39.66
CA ALA A 29 0.77 -3.93 39.11
C ALA A 29 0.87 -2.55 38.46
N ASP A 30 1.64 -1.63 39.06
CA ASP A 30 1.98 -0.34 38.48
C ASP A 30 2.93 -0.59 37.28
N VAL A 31 2.47 -1.36 36.30
CA VAL A 31 3.09 -1.47 34.99
C VAL A 31 2.43 -0.39 34.19
N ALA A 32 2.95 0.83 34.34
CA ALA A 32 2.63 1.94 33.44
C ALA A 32 2.62 1.39 32.01
N PRO A 33 1.57 1.64 31.20
CA PRO A 33 1.53 1.18 29.83
C PRO A 33 2.84 1.60 29.18
N LEU A 34 3.54 0.64 28.58
CA LEU A 34 4.75 0.90 27.81
C LEU A 34 4.31 1.82 26.67
N GLY A 35 4.45 3.13 26.89
CA GLY A 35 4.17 4.14 25.88
C GLY A 35 5.02 3.87 24.63
N PRO A 36 4.71 4.54 23.51
CA PRO A 36 5.44 4.32 22.27
C PRO A 36 6.94 4.46 22.50
N LEU A 37 7.70 3.49 21.99
CA LEU A 37 9.16 3.51 22.04
C LEU A 37 9.68 4.27 20.82
N ALA A 38 10.69 5.10 21.04
CA ALA A 38 11.42 5.82 20.02
C ALA A 38 12.89 5.40 20.05
N VAL A 39 13.49 5.26 18.87
CA VAL A 39 14.94 5.07 18.73
C VAL A 39 15.52 6.36 18.17
N VAL A 40 16.45 6.95 18.91
CA VAL A 40 17.19 8.15 18.53
C VAL A 40 18.63 7.77 18.27
N THR A 41 19.15 8.16 17.12
CA THR A 41 20.56 7.91 16.76
C THR A 41 21.21 9.22 16.34
N GLY A 42 22.40 9.47 16.84
CA GLY A 42 23.21 10.61 16.41
C GLY A 42 24.34 10.94 17.39
N PRO A 43 25.08 12.02 17.10
CA PRO A 43 26.11 12.51 17.99
C PRO A 43 25.47 13.12 19.25
N VAL A 44 26.10 12.89 20.40
CA VAL A 44 25.78 13.63 21.63
C VAL A 44 26.27 15.06 21.46
N GLU A 45 25.36 16.02 21.37
CA GLU A 45 25.71 17.44 21.22
C GLU A 45 26.00 18.07 22.59
N SER A 46 25.18 17.73 23.58
CA SER A 46 25.37 18.20 24.95
C SER A 46 24.89 17.17 25.96
N CYS A 47 25.63 17.00 27.04
CA CYS A 47 25.23 16.24 28.22
C CYS A 47 25.59 17.04 29.48
N PRO A 48 24.92 16.80 30.61
CA PRO A 48 25.27 17.43 31.88
C PRO A 48 26.73 17.12 32.25
N ASN A 49 27.51 18.16 32.56
CA ASN A 49 28.90 17.97 32.95
C ASN A 49 28.97 17.27 34.31
N GLY A 50 29.79 16.22 34.43
CA GLY A 50 30.03 15.50 35.69
C GLY A 50 28.93 14.50 36.10
N THR A 51 27.77 14.48 35.44
CA THR A 51 26.70 13.51 35.70
C THR A 51 26.13 12.97 34.40
N ARG A 52 25.91 11.65 34.31
CA ARG A 52 25.28 11.04 33.13
C ARG A 52 23.76 11.19 33.13
N LEU A 53 23.19 11.65 34.23
CA LEU A 53 21.76 11.81 34.45
C LEU A 53 21.35 13.26 34.13
N GLY A 54 20.19 13.45 33.52
CA GLY A 54 19.68 14.77 33.16
C GLY A 54 19.27 14.87 31.69
N ALA A 55 19.09 16.09 31.21
CA ALA A 55 18.71 16.35 29.84
C ALA A 55 19.93 16.26 28.90
N TRP A 56 19.86 15.36 27.93
CA TRP A 56 20.84 15.19 26.86
C TRP A 56 20.27 15.74 25.56
N VAL A 57 21.14 16.26 24.70
CA VAL A 57 20.79 16.61 23.32
C VAL A 57 21.57 15.70 22.39
N ILE A 58 20.85 14.93 21.58
CA ILE A 58 21.41 13.92 20.69
C ILE A 58 20.81 14.13 19.30
N GLY A 59 21.65 14.53 18.33
CA GLY A 59 21.18 14.88 16.98
C GLY A 59 20.01 15.88 16.98
N GLY A 60 20.08 16.92 17.80
CA GLY A 60 19.04 17.93 17.99
C GLY A 60 17.82 17.51 18.82
N GLN A 61 17.70 16.24 19.25
CA GLN A 61 16.59 15.78 20.08
C GLN A 61 16.94 15.82 21.58
N ARG A 62 16.04 16.40 22.37
CA ARG A 62 16.18 16.42 23.83
C ARG A 62 15.68 15.10 24.42
N VAL A 63 16.55 14.41 25.15
CA VAL A 63 16.25 13.14 25.82
C VAL A 63 16.59 13.26 27.30
N GLN A 64 15.63 12.93 28.16
CA GLN A 64 15.82 12.88 29.60
C GLN A 64 16.39 11.51 30.00
N VAL A 65 17.63 11.49 30.46
CA VAL A 65 18.26 10.31 31.05
C VAL A 65 17.97 10.28 32.55
N ALA A 66 17.48 9.15 33.04
CA ALA A 66 17.16 8.92 34.44
C ALA A 66 17.95 7.72 34.99
N GLU A 67 17.87 7.48 36.30
CA GLU A 67 18.64 6.40 36.96
C GLU A 67 18.31 5.00 36.42
N GLY A 68 17.12 4.81 35.85
CA GLY A 68 16.72 3.56 35.20
C GLY A 68 17.26 3.36 33.78
N THR A 69 18.07 4.28 33.26
CA THR A 69 18.63 4.16 31.90
C THR A 69 19.81 3.18 31.88
N LEU A 70 19.72 2.16 31.03
CA LEU A 70 20.80 1.20 30.84
C LEU A 70 21.89 1.78 29.92
N PHE A 71 23.13 1.87 30.40
CA PHE A 71 24.27 2.29 29.59
C PHE A 71 25.04 1.10 29.05
N VAL A 72 25.18 1.01 27.73
CA VAL A 72 25.95 -0.03 27.05
C VAL A 72 27.12 0.60 26.31
N ALA A 73 28.33 0.44 26.87
CA ALA A 73 29.56 0.95 26.29
C ALA A 73 30.06 0.02 25.17
N GLY A 74 29.52 0.19 23.96
CA GLY A 74 29.97 -0.54 22.77
C GLY A 74 31.23 0.03 22.11
N ALA A 75 31.56 1.31 22.35
CA ALA A 75 32.63 2.03 21.66
C ALA A 75 33.37 3.05 22.54
N GLY A 76 33.07 3.09 23.85
CA GLY A 76 33.65 4.05 24.79
C GLY A 76 32.64 4.56 25.80
N ALA A 77 33.03 5.58 26.57
CA ALA A 77 32.11 6.30 27.43
C ALA A 77 31.20 7.22 26.61
N ALA A 78 29.92 7.28 26.95
CA ALA A 78 29.00 8.23 26.33
C ALA A 78 29.35 9.65 26.81
N GLN A 79 29.93 10.46 25.93
CA GLN A 79 30.31 11.86 26.16
C GLN A 79 29.91 12.70 24.95
N ALA A 80 29.90 14.03 25.12
CA ALA A 80 29.70 14.96 24.00
C ALA A 80 30.67 14.63 22.83
N GLY A 81 30.13 14.61 21.61
CA GLY A 81 30.82 14.20 20.39
C GLY A 81 30.74 12.71 20.06
N SER A 82 30.28 11.85 20.98
CA SER A 82 30.16 10.41 20.72
C SER A 82 28.90 10.08 19.92
N GLU A 83 29.00 9.14 18.99
CA GLU A 83 27.84 8.55 18.31
C GLU A 83 27.12 7.56 19.23
N VAL A 84 25.83 7.80 19.47
CA VAL A 84 25.01 6.98 20.36
C VAL A 84 23.69 6.59 19.70
N MET A 85 23.20 5.41 20.08
CA MET A 85 21.83 4.97 19.85
C MET A 85 21.11 4.92 21.19
N VAL A 86 20.00 5.66 21.29
CA VAL A 86 19.17 5.74 22.49
C VAL A 86 17.81 5.15 22.20
N LEU A 87 17.44 4.14 22.97
CA LEU A 87 16.06 3.69 23.06
C LEU A 87 15.38 4.49 24.15
N ALA A 88 14.36 5.26 23.78
CA ALA A 88 13.59 6.10 24.69
C ALA A 88 12.12 5.70 24.69
N ARG A 89 11.46 5.92 25.83
CA ARG A 89 10.01 5.90 25.94
C ARG A 89 9.49 7.32 25.74
N VAL A 90 8.48 7.47 24.89
CA VAL A 90 7.75 8.73 24.77
C VAL A 90 6.79 8.86 25.94
N ARG A 91 6.93 9.92 26.75
CA ARG A 91 6.02 10.27 27.83
C ARG A 91 4.78 10.97 27.27
N ASN A 92 3.71 11.04 28.06
CA ASN A 92 2.45 11.69 27.70
C ASN A 92 2.62 13.14 27.21
N ASP A 93 3.65 13.84 27.68
CA ASP A 93 3.96 15.24 27.32
C ASP A 93 4.84 15.37 26.05
N GLY A 94 5.12 14.25 25.37
CA GLY A 94 6.02 14.19 24.21
C GLY A 94 7.51 14.13 24.56
N GLU A 95 7.86 14.22 25.85
CA GLU A 95 9.24 14.09 26.31
C GLU A 95 9.78 12.67 26.13
N LEU A 96 11.04 12.57 25.71
CA LEU A 96 11.73 11.29 25.54
C LEU A 96 12.47 10.94 26.83
N GLN A 97 12.07 9.84 27.47
CA GLN A 97 12.79 9.28 28.62
C GLN A 97 13.67 8.11 28.17
N ALA A 98 14.98 8.22 28.33
CA ALA A 98 15.91 7.17 27.92
C ALA A 98 15.71 5.88 28.76
N LEU A 99 15.55 4.76 28.07
CA LEU A 99 15.57 3.42 28.65
C LEU A 99 16.94 2.77 28.48
N MET A 100 17.60 3.02 27.35
CA MET A 100 18.93 2.49 27.06
C MET A 100 19.73 3.46 26.20
N VAL A 101 21.01 3.66 26.52
CA VAL A 101 21.98 4.44 25.75
C VAL A 101 23.13 3.52 25.37
N ARG A 102 23.35 3.33 24.07
CA ARG A 102 24.46 2.54 23.54
C ARG A 102 25.42 3.43 22.76
N THR A 103 26.69 3.45 23.12
CA THR A 103 27.73 4.07 22.30
C THR A 103 28.09 3.15 21.14
N GLN A 104 28.24 3.71 19.95
CA GLN A 104 28.63 2.99 18.75
C GLN A 104 29.77 3.71 18.04
N THR A 105 30.62 2.97 17.34
CA THR A 105 31.66 3.61 16.52
C THR A 105 31.02 4.29 15.32
N GLN A 106 31.66 5.32 14.78
CA GLN A 106 31.18 5.98 13.56
C GLN A 106 31.05 4.99 12.39
N ALA A 107 31.91 3.99 12.32
CA ALA A 107 31.82 2.92 11.32
C ALA A 107 30.52 2.09 11.47
N GLN A 108 30.16 1.71 12.69
CA GLN A 108 28.91 0.99 12.97
C GLN A 108 27.69 1.85 12.66
N ALA A 109 27.71 3.14 13.02
CA ALA A 109 26.63 4.07 12.71
C ALA A 109 26.40 4.19 11.20
N ARG A 110 27.48 4.37 10.41
CA ARG A 110 27.42 4.42 8.94
C ARG A 110 26.90 3.12 8.33
N GLN A 111 27.33 1.97 8.84
CA GLN A 111 26.85 0.66 8.37
C GLN A 111 25.35 0.49 8.62
N ALA A 112 24.87 0.84 9.81
CA ALA A 112 23.44 0.79 10.13
C ALA A 112 22.62 1.72 9.21
N GLN A 113 23.09 2.96 8.99
CA GLN A 113 22.46 3.90 8.08
C GLN A 113 22.44 3.37 6.63
N ALA A 114 23.52 2.75 6.17
CA ALA A 114 23.59 2.16 4.84
C ALA A 114 22.58 1.02 4.66
N LEU A 115 22.41 0.15 5.66
CA LEU A 115 21.40 -0.92 5.64
C LEU A 115 19.97 -0.35 5.58
N VAL A 116 19.68 0.68 6.38
CA VAL A 116 18.38 1.36 6.35
C VAL A 116 18.12 1.95 4.96
N ALA A 117 19.10 2.63 4.37
CA ALA A 117 18.99 3.17 3.02
C ALA A 117 18.76 2.07 1.96
N GLN A 118 19.44 0.93 2.08
CA GLN A 118 19.22 -0.23 1.19
C GLN A 118 17.80 -0.80 1.32
N VAL A 119 17.29 -0.96 2.54
CA VAL A 119 15.91 -1.44 2.79
C VAL A 119 14.88 -0.45 2.23
N GLN A 120 15.09 0.85 2.45
CA GLN A 120 14.23 1.90 1.89
C GLN A 120 14.23 1.83 0.36
N HIS A 121 15.40 1.70 -0.27
CA HIS A 121 15.51 1.58 -1.72
C HIS A 121 14.77 0.33 -2.23
N ALA A 122 14.98 -0.83 -1.61
CA ALA A 122 14.30 -2.07 -1.99
C ALA A 122 12.77 -1.97 -1.84
N SER A 123 12.28 -1.36 -0.76
CA SER A 123 10.85 -1.15 -0.54
C SER A 123 10.24 -0.19 -1.57
N ALA A 124 10.96 0.87 -1.96
CA ALA A 124 10.53 1.78 -3.01
C ALA A 124 10.41 1.08 -4.37
N LEU A 125 11.38 0.22 -4.70
CA LEU A 125 11.32 -0.59 -5.92
C LEU A 125 10.14 -1.58 -5.89
N ALA A 126 9.94 -2.28 -4.77
CA ALA A 126 8.82 -3.19 -4.61
C ALA A 126 7.47 -2.48 -4.79
N LEU A 127 7.33 -1.26 -4.26
CA LEU A 127 6.13 -0.46 -4.42
C LEU A 127 5.89 -0.05 -5.88
N ARG A 128 6.95 0.36 -6.60
CA ARG A 128 6.86 0.70 -8.04
C ARG A 128 6.41 -0.50 -8.87
N LEU A 129 7.03 -1.67 -8.67
CA LEU A 129 6.65 -2.90 -9.37
C LEU A 129 5.20 -3.28 -9.10
N ARG A 130 4.74 -3.14 -7.86
CA ARG A 130 3.33 -3.36 -7.51
C ARG A 130 2.39 -2.39 -8.22
N GLN A 131 2.75 -1.11 -8.28
CA GLN A 131 1.95 -0.10 -8.98
C GLN A 131 1.87 -0.40 -10.48
N GLU A 132 2.99 -0.76 -11.12
CA GLU A 132 3.03 -1.17 -12.52
C GLU A 132 2.18 -2.42 -12.79
N ALA A 133 2.21 -3.42 -11.90
CA ALA A 133 1.38 -4.61 -12.04
C ALA A 133 -0.12 -4.26 -11.97
N LEU A 134 -0.51 -3.36 -11.06
CA LEU A 134 -1.89 -2.91 -10.93
C LEU A 134 -2.35 -2.08 -12.14
N THR A 135 -1.49 -1.23 -12.69
CA THR A 135 -1.84 -0.47 -13.91
C THR A 135 -2.01 -1.39 -15.11
N ARG A 136 -1.13 -2.40 -15.26
CA ARG A 136 -1.29 -3.42 -16.30
C ARG A 136 -2.58 -4.20 -16.18
N LEU A 137 -2.96 -4.59 -14.95
CA LEU A 137 -4.20 -5.32 -14.72
C LEU A 137 -5.42 -4.47 -15.12
N ARG A 138 -5.47 -3.20 -14.70
CA ARG A 138 -6.55 -2.28 -15.07
C ARG A 138 -6.63 -2.07 -16.59
N ALA A 139 -5.49 -1.90 -17.25
CA ALA A 139 -5.45 -1.75 -18.70
C ALA A 139 -6.01 -2.99 -19.41
N GLN A 140 -5.66 -4.19 -18.94
CA GLN A 140 -6.17 -5.44 -19.50
C GLN A 140 -7.69 -5.58 -19.32
N ASP A 141 -8.22 -5.21 -18.15
CA ASP A 141 -9.67 -5.23 -17.90
C ASP A 141 -10.41 -4.23 -18.79
N GLN A 142 -9.85 -3.04 -19.00
CA GLN A 142 -10.39 -2.06 -19.94
C GLN A 142 -10.39 -2.58 -21.37
N THR A 143 -9.31 -3.23 -21.82
CA THR A 143 -9.25 -3.84 -23.15
C THR A 143 -10.31 -4.94 -23.31
N ARG A 144 -10.51 -5.79 -22.30
CA ARG A 144 -11.55 -6.83 -22.34
C ARG A 144 -12.95 -6.21 -22.44
N ALA A 145 -13.24 -5.16 -21.67
CA ALA A 145 -14.52 -4.45 -21.73
C ALA A 145 -14.75 -3.82 -23.11
N GLN A 146 -13.72 -3.20 -23.70
CA GLN A 146 -13.81 -2.64 -25.05
C GLN A 146 -14.06 -3.71 -26.12
N GLN A 147 -13.38 -4.85 -26.05
CA GLN A 147 -13.60 -5.97 -26.97
C GLN A 147 -15.03 -6.51 -26.86
N GLN A 148 -15.58 -6.60 -25.66
CA GLN A 148 -16.97 -7.00 -25.45
C GLN A 148 -17.96 -6.02 -26.08
N LEU A 149 -17.73 -4.71 -25.92
CA LEU A 149 -18.58 -3.70 -26.53
C LEU A 149 -18.54 -3.78 -28.06
N GLN A 150 -17.34 -3.93 -28.64
CA GLN A 150 -17.18 -4.11 -30.09
C GLN A 150 -17.88 -5.37 -30.60
N ALA A 151 -17.81 -6.48 -29.87
CA ALA A 151 -18.51 -7.71 -30.22
C ALA A 151 -20.06 -7.54 -30.18
N GLN A 152 -20.57 -6.77 -29.21
CA GLN A 152 -21.99 -6.43 -29.15
C GLN A 152 -22.42 -5.56 -30.32
N ASP A 153 -21.64 -4.53 -30.66
CA ASP A 153 -21.93 -3.64 -31.79
C ASP A 153 -21.90 -4.39 -33.13
N GLN A 154 -20.96 -5.32 -33.31
CA GLN A 154 -20.92 -6.20 -34.47
C GLN A 154 -22.18 -7.06 -34.57
N THR A 155 -22.61 -7.66 -33.45
CA THR A 155 -23.81 -8.49 -33.40
C THR A 155 -25.05 -7.66 -33.73
N ARG A 156 -25.17 -6.45 -33.17
CA ARG A 156 -26.26 -5.52 -33.47
C ARG A 156 -26.31 -5.14 -34.94
N THR A 157 -25.15 -4.85 -35.52
CA THR A 157 -25.03 -4.52 -36.95
C THR A 157 -25.45 -5.70 -37.82
N GLN A 158 -25.04 -6.93 -37.48
CA GLN A 158 -25.46 -8.13 -38.22
C GLN A 158 -26.97 -8.36 -38.18
N LEU A 159 -27.60 -8.18 -37.02
CA LEU A 159 -29.05 -8.29 -36.88
C LEU A 159 -29.76 -7.24 -37.74
N GLN A 160 -29.31 -5.98 -37.70
CA GLN A 160 -29.87 -4.90 -38.50
C GLN A 160 -29.77 -5.17 -40.00
N THR A 161 -28.62 -5.65 -40.48
CA THR A 161 -28.45 -6.02 -41.89
C THR A 161 -29.39 -7.17 -42.27
N ARG A 162 -29.56 -8.17 -41.40
CA ARG A 162 -30.46 -9.30 -41.65
C ARG A 162 -31.92 -8.88 -41.76
N ASP A 163 -32.37 -7.96 -40.90
CA ASP A 163 -33.72 -7.40 -40.96
C ASP A 163 -33.94 -6.57 -42.23
N GLN A 164 -32.92 -5.81 -42.67
CA GLN A 164 -32.95 -5.07 -43.94
C GLN A 164 -33.07 -6.00 -45.14
N SER A 165 -32.26 -7.07 -45.20
CA SER A 165 -32.34 -8.07 -46.27
C SER A 165 -33.71 -8.75 -46.30
N CYS A 166 -34.27 -9.13 -45.14
CA CYS A 166 -35.61 -9.71 -45.07
C CYS A 166 -36.71 -8.76 -45.59
N THR A 167 -36.62 -7.48 -45.24
CA THR A 167 -37.54 -6.44 -45.71
C THR A 167 -37.42 -6.22 -47.23
N GLN A 168 -36.19 -6.23 -47.76
CA GLN A 168 -35.91 -6.08 -49.18
C GLN A 168 -36.47 -7.26 -49.99
N ASP A 169 -36.24 -8.49 -49.53
CA ASP A 169 -36.78 -9.71 -50.16
C ASP A 169 -38.32 -9.70 -50.16
N GLN A 170 -38.94 -9.28 -49.05
CA GLN A 170 -40.39 -9.17 -48.98
C GLN A 170 -40.95 -8.14 -49.96
N THR A 171 -40.27 -7.00 -50.13
CA THR A 171 -40.65 -5.96 -51.09
C THR A 171 -40.53 -6.47 -52.53
N GLN A 172 -39.44 -7.17 -52.86
CA GLN A 172 -39.25 -7.78 -54.18
C GLN A 172 -40.34 -8.82 -54.50
N LEU A 173 -40.71 -9.66 -53.52
CA LEU A 173 -41.79 -10.64 -53.69
C LEU A 173 -43.15 -9.96 -53.93
N GLN A 174 -43.45 -8.86 -53.23
CA GLN A 174 -44.68 -8.10 -53.45
C GLN A 174 -44.72 -7.48 -54.85
N ASP A 175 -43.63 -6.88 -55.32
CA ASP A 175 -43.54 -6.29 -56.64
C ASP A 175 -43.66 -7.34 -57.76
N GLN A 176 -43.04 -8.52 -57.58
CA GLN A 176 -43.22 -9.65 -58.50
C GLN A 176 -44.68 -10.09 -58.56
N THR A 177 -45.34 -10.23 -57.41
CA THR A 177 -46.75 -10.64 -57.33
C THR A 177 -47.65 -9.59 -58.00
N ARG A 178 -47.39 -8.30 -57.77
CA ARG A 178 -48.12 -7.19 -58.39
C ARG A 178 -47.95 -7.17 -59.92
N THR A 179 -46.75 -7.45 -60.40
CA THR A 179 -46.45 -7.55 -61.83
C THR A 179 -47.21 -8.71 -62.47
N GLN A 180 -47.20 -9.90 -61.84
CA GLN A 180 -47.97 -11.05 -62.31
C GLN A 180 -49.48 -10.77 -62.36
N GLN A 181 -50.03 -10.09 -61.36
CA GLN A 181 -51.46 -9.71 -61.35
C GLN A 181 -51.80 -8.72 -62.48
N GLN A 182 -50.94 -7.73 -62.76
CA GLN A 182 -51.14 -6.81 -63.87
C GLN A 182 -51.13 -7.53 -65.22
N GLU A 183 -50.20 -8.45 -65.43
CA GLU A 183 -50.14 -9.27 -66.66
C GLU A 183 -51.39 -10.13 -66.82
N GLN A 184 -51.84 -10.81 -65.76
CA GLN A 184 -53.10 -11.58 -65.79
C GLN A 184 -54.32 -10.73 -66.09
N THR A 185 -54.39 -9.52 -65.54
CA THR A 185 -55.49 -8.58 -65.80
C THR A 185 -55.45 -8.12 -67.25
N ARG A 186 -54.25 -7.86 -67.79
CA ARG A 186 -54.04 -7.44 -69.17
C ARG A 186 -54.39 -8.56 -70.17
N THR A 187 -54.02 -9.81 -69.88
CA THR A 187 -54.38 -10.95 -70.74
C THR A 187 -55.87 -11.25 -70.70
N ARG A 188 -56.54 -11.15 -69.53
CA ARG A 188 -58.00 -11.23 -69.44
C ARG A 188 -58.72 -10.15 -70.24
N ALA A 189 -58.24 -8.91 -70.21
CA ALA A 189 -58.83 -7.82 -70.98
C ALA A 189 -58.72 -8.03 -72.50
N MET A 190 -57.71 -8.77 -72.98
CA MET A 190 -57.53 -9.09 -74.40
C MET A 190 -58.46 -10.21 -74.90
N GLN A 191 -58.86 -11.16 -74.04
CA GLN A 191 -59.72 -12.31 -74.42
C GLN A 191 -61.23 -12.00 -74.40
N GLY A 192 -61.64 -10.89 -73.79
CA GLY A 192 -63.06 -10.50 -73.66
C GLY A 192 -63.60 -9.63 -74.80
N ARG A 193 -62.97 -9.62 -75.97
CA ARG A 193 -63.32 -8.79 -77.14
C ARG A 193 -63.56 -9.67 -78.35
#